data_AF-A0A0A9FV32-F1
#
_entry.id   AF-A0A0A9FV32-F1
#
_cell.length_a   1.000
_cell.length_b   1.000
_cell.length_c   1.000
_cell.angle_alpha   90.00
_cell.angle_beta   90.00
_cell.angle_gamma   90.00
#
_symmetry.space_group_name_H-M   'P 1'
#
loop_
_entity.id
_entity.type
_entity.pdbx_description
1 polymer ?
#
loop_
_entity_poly.entity_id
_entity_poly.type
_entity_poly.pdbx_seq_one_letter_code
_entity_poly.pdbx_strand_id
1 'polypeptide(L)' 'MPRLAILHFLFHVRETRDIAGIDGAFNLGLGNLPSLQHVFIQFKSGGASEEEVEKVKAALSHAAEIHPNHPTLGIL' A
#
# COMPACT_ATOMS: atom_id res chain seq x y z
N MET A 1 -13.68 17.55 -11.15
CA MET A 1 -13.28 16.17 -10.85
C MET A 1 -12.51 16.18 -9.54
N PRO A 2 -12.84 15.34 -8.55
CA PRO A 2 -12.10 15.29 -7.29
C PRO A 2 -10.66 14.85 -7.56
N ARG A 3 -9.70 15.52 -6.93
CA ARG A 3 -8.27 15.23 -6.99
C ARG A 3 -7.84 14.73 -5.63
N LEU A 4 -7.65 13.42 -5.50
CA LEU A 4 -7.15 12.83 -4.26
C LEU A 4 -5.63 13.03 -4.22
N ALA A 5 -5.17 13.98 -3.39
CA ALA A 5 -3.75 14.26 -3.19
C ALA A 5 -3.14 13.44 -2.05
N ILE A 6 -3.94 13.13 -1.02
CA ILE A 6 -3.50 12.43 0.18
C ILE A 6 -4.42 11.23 0.38
N LEU A 7 -3.81 10.04 0.48
CA LEU A 7 -4.49 8.80 0.82
C LEU A 7 -3.99 8.32 2.17
N HIS A 8 -4.89 8.15 3.14
CA HIS A 8 -4.56 7.63 4.47
C HIS A 8 -5.52 6.51 4.83
N PHE A 9 -4.98 5.33 5.14
CA PHE A 9 -5.78 4.16 5.51
C PHE A 9 -5.03 3.22 6.44
N LEU A 10 -5.80 2.33 7.06
CA LEU A 10 -5.33 1.26 7.91
C LEU A 10 -5.22 -0.03 7.07
N PHE A 11 -4.11 -0.74 7.20
CA PHE A 11 -3.84 -1.96 6.44
C PHE A 11 -3.67 -3.16 7.37
N HIS A 12 -4.55 -4.15 7.21
CA HIS A 12 -4.59 -5.38 8.00
C HIS A 12 -3.89 -6.52 7.26
N VAL A 13 -2.62 -6.77 7.57
CA VAL A 13 -1.78 -7.72 6.81
C VAL A 13 -2.42 -9.11 6.73
N ARG A 14 -2.89 -9.64 7.87
CA ARG A 14 -3.49 -10.97 7.95
C ARG A 14 -4.79 -11.11 7.13
N GLU A 15 -5.68 -10.13 7.20
CA GLU A 15 -6.97 -10.17 6.49
C GLU A 15 -6.78 -10.02 4.98
N THR A 16 -5.72 -9.31 4.60
CA THR A 16 -5.42 -9.07 3.19
C THR A 16 -4.78 -10.28 2.50
N ARG A 17 -4.31 -11.29 3.25
CA ARG A 17 -3.79 -12.56 2.71
C ARG A 17 -4.79 -13.27 1.81
N ASP A 18 -6.08 -13.16 2.10
CA ASP A 18 -7.14 -13.78 1.29
C ASP A 18 -7.44 -12.97 0.01
N ILE A 19 -6.96 -11.73 -0.07
CA ILE A 19 -7.20 -10.78 -1.17
C ILE A 19 -6.01 -10.74 -2.14
N ALA A 20 -4.78 -10.85 -1.61
CA ALA A 20 -3.61 -11.03 -2.46
C ALA A 20 -3.63 -12.44 -3.06
N GLY A 21 -3.69 -12.51 -4.39
CA GLY A 21 -3.54 -13.77 -5.10
C GLY A 21 -2.20 -14.47 -4.78
N ILE A 22 -2.04 -15.66 -5.33
CA ILE A 22 -0.91 -16.60 -5.11
C ILE A 22 0.47 -15.91 -5.24
N ASP A 23 0.56 -14.83 -6.01
CA ASP A 23 1.81 -14.14 -6.36
C ASP A 23 2.23 -13.07 -5.34
N GLY A 24 1.42 -12.81 -4.30
CA GLY A 24 1.73 -11.81 -3.26
C GLY A 24 1.76 -10.36 -3.76
N ALA A 25 1.37 -10.13 -5.02
CA ALA A 25 1.33 -8.81 -5.64
C ALA A 25 0.13 -8.02 -5.13
N PHE A 26 0.34 -7.28 -4.04
CA PHE A 26 -0.62 -6.30 -3.54
C PHE A 26 -0.70 -5.09 -4.46
N ASN A 27 -1.76 -5.02 -5.27
CA ASN A 27 -2.07 -3.82 -6.04
C ASN A 27 -3.23 -3.05 -5.40
N LEU A 28 -2.91 -1.96 -4.70
CA LEU A 28 -3.92 -1.06 -4.11
C LEU A 28 -4.53 -0.08 -5.11
N GLY A 29 -4.24 -0.23 -6.40
CA GLY A 29 -4.77 0.64 -7.45
C GLY A 29 -4.26 2.07 -7.38
N LEU A 30 -3.09 2.30 -6.75
CA LEU A 30 -2.51 3.65 -6.61
C LEU A 30 -2.33 4.33 -7.97
N GLY A 31 -1.99 3.57 -9.02
CA GLY A 31 -1.86 4.08 -10.40
C GLY A 31 -3.13 4.71 -10.98
N ASN A 32 -4.31 4.46 -10.39
CA ASN A 32 -5.57 5.08 -10.81
C ASN A 32 -5.79 6.47 -10.19
N LEU A 33 -4.85 6.97 -9.37
CA LEU A 33 -4.97 8.22 -8.64
C LEU A 33 -3.99 9.27 -9.21
N PRO A 34 -4.32 9.92 -10.34
CA PRO A 34 -3.40 10.77 -11.09
C PRO A 34 -2.99 12.06 -10.37
N SER A 35 -3.56 12.37 -9.22
CA SER A 35 -3.20 13.54 -8.39
C SER A 35 -2.57 13.16 -7.05
N LEU A 36 -2.30 11.87 -6.82
CA LEU A 36 -1.77 11.37 -5.56
C LEU A 36 -0.35 11.89 -5.33
N GLN A 37 -0.10 12.41 -4.13
CA GLN A 37 1.18 12.98 -3.70
C GLN A 37 1.67 12.35 -2.39
N HIS A 38 0.76 11.94 -1.51
CA HIS A 38 1.10 11.34 -0.23
C HIS A 38 0.26 10.10 0.05
N VAL A 39 0.89 9.05 0.54
CA VAL A 39 0.26 7.82 1.00
C VAL A 39 0.71 7.55 2.43
N PHE A 40 -0.23 7.51 3.37
CA PHE A 40 0.02 7.17 4.76
C PHE A 40 -0.68 5.86 5.09
N ILE A 41 0.07 4.90 5.63
CA ILE A 41 -0.43 3.55 5.88
C ILE A 41 -0.11 3.19 7.32
N GLN A 42 -1.16 2.90 8.09
CA GLN A 42 -1.01 2.32 9.42
C GLN A 42 -1.08 0.79 9.31
N PHE A 43 -0.08 0.08 9.82
CA PHE A 43 -0.08 -1.39 9.75
C PHE A 43 -0.65 -2.04 11.00
N LYS A 44 -1.54 -3.01 10.78
CA LYS A 44 -1.94 -3.99 11.80
C LYS A 44 -1.55 -5.39 11.34
N SER A 45 -0.58 -5.98 12.03
CA SER A 45 -0.11 -7.35 11.71
C SER A 45 -1.21 -8.39 11.98
N GLY A 46 -1.96 -8.25 13.08
CA GLY A 46 -3.04 -9.20 13.42
C GLY A 46 -2.59 -10.65 13.62
N GLY A 47 -1.29 -10.85 13.91
CA GLY A 47 -0.64 -12.17 13.97
C GLY A 47 0.08 -12.59 12.70
N ALA A 48 0.19 -11.72 11.68
CA ALA A 48 1.08 -11.91 10.55
C ALA A 48 2.55 -11.97 11.01
N SER A 49 3.37 -12.74 10.29
CA SER A 49 4.81 -12.81 10.53
C SER A 49 5.49 -11.50 10.12
N GLU A 50 6.67 -11.25 10.68
CA GLU A 50 7.49 -10.10 10.28
C GLU A 50 7.84 -10.14 8.79
N GLU A 51 8.10 -11.33 8.24
CA GLU A 51 8.36 -11.53 6.81
C GLU A 51 7.17 -11.13 5.93
N GLU A 52 5.95 -11.48 6.36
CA GLU A 52 4.72 -11.08 5.65
C GLU A 52 4.55 -9.56 5.66
N VAL A 53 4.78 -8.92 6.81
CA VAL A 53 4.72 -7.46 6.93
C VAL A 53 5.73 -6.79 6.01
N GLU A 54 6.98 -7.25 5.99
CA GLU A 54 8.03 -6.69 5.15
C GLU A 54 7.75 -6.89 3.65
N LYS A 55 7.21 -8.05 3.24
CA LYS A 55 6.76 -8.26 1.86
C LYS A 55 5.72 -7.23 1.43
N VAL A 56 4.75 -6.94 2.28
CA VAL A 56 3.72 -5.93 1.99
C VAL A 56 4.34 -4.53 1.91
N LYS A 57 5.22 -4.16 2.85
CA LYS A 57 5.90 -2.86 2.81
C LYS A 57 6.74 -2.69 1.53
N ALA A 58 7.43 -3.74 1.09
CA ALA A 58 8.21 -3.74 -0.13
C ALA A 58 7.30 -3.54 -1.37
N ALA A 59 6.17 -4.26 -1.43
CA ALA A 59 5.19 -4.10 -2.52
C ALA A 59 4.62 -2.68 -2.58
N LEU A 60 4.29 -2.07 -1.43
CA LEU A 60 3.78 -0.70 -1.35
C LEU A 60 4.82 0.33 -1.73
N SER A 61 6.07 0.13 -1.28
CA SER A 61 7.20 0.97 -1.67
C SER A 61 7.40 0.94 -3.18
N HIS A 62 7.38 -0.25 -3.79
CA HIS A 62 7.49 -0.39 -5.23
C HIS A 62 6.33 0.27 -5.98
N ALA A 63 5.08 0.12 -5.49
CA ALA A 63 3.91 0.75 -6.09
C ALA A 63 3.98 2.29 -6.05
N ALA A 64 4.52 2.87 -4.96
CA ALA A 64 4.77 4.30 -4.87
C ALA A 64 5.91 4.73 -5.79
N GLU A 65 6.97 3.93 -5.92
CA GLU A 65 8.12 4.22 -6.77
C GLU A 65 7.75 4.26 -8.26
N ILE A 66 6.91 3.34 -8.74
CA ILE A 66 6.53 3.29 -10.17
C ILE A 66 5.34 4.20 -10.51
N HIS A 67 4.75 4.88 -9.52
CA HIS A 67 3.60 5.76 -9.73
C HIS A 67 4.04 7.04 -10.47
N PRO A 68 3.26 7.57 -11.44
CA PRO A 68 3.66 8.75 -12.23
C PRO A 68 4.03 10.00 -11.42
N ASN A 69 3.40 10.19 -10.26
CA ASN A 69 3.68 11.31 -9.36
C ASN A 69 4.67 10.99 -8.23
N HIS A 70 5.21 9.76 -8.17
CA HIS A 70 6.13 9.29 -7.13
C HIS A 70 5.73 9.75 -5.70
N PRO A 71 4.54 9.38 -5.22
CA PRO A 71 4.02 9.91 -3.97
C PRO A 71 4.92 9.53 -2.80
N THR A 72 5.01 10.43 -1.82
CA THR A 72 5.72 10.15 -0.58
C THR A 72 4.95 9.10 0.21
N LEU A 73 5.61 7.97 0.49
CA LEU A 73 5.07 6.89 1.30
C LEU A 73 5.49 7.07 2.76
N GLY A 74 4.52 7.15 3.66
CA GLY A 74 4.71 7.12 5.11
C GLY A 74 4.07 5.86 5.69
N ILE A 75 4.89 5.01 6.30
CA ILE A 75 4.43 3.80 7.00
C ILE A 75 4.50 4.08 8.50
N LEU A 76 3.36 3.95 9.18
CA LEU A 76 3.14 4.30 10.59
C LEU A 76 2.75 3.07 11.42
#